data_AF-A0A9N8ZPU2-F1
#
_entry.id   AF-A0A9N8ZPU2-F1
#
_cell.length_a   1.000
_cell.length_b   1.000
_cell.length_c   1.000
_cell.angle_alpha   90.00
_cell.angle_beta   90.00
_cell.angle_gamma   90.00
#
_symmetry.space_group_name_H-M   'P 1'
#
loop_
_entity.id
_entity.type
_entity.pdbx_description
1 polymer ?
#
loop_
_entity_poly.entity_id
_entity_poly.type
_entity_poly.pdbx_seq_one_letter_code
_entity_poly.pdbx_strand_id
1 'polypeptide(L)'
;ITRSLEEDFKMPKIDVPTRWNSTYLMLQRFKEIKIITDILVTKHQNLQDIYLTYAEHNILQDTMDILHPINDATELLSGSAYPTLGDVRIVMMSLLAHLDRNSIESVNSQVEIARTIKTKLEVYWPLLRESSIIATLLDPRTKLSAFIHDDQSHARFILQKVYDEYNPDNIQISPFRLITVRSTFRAIIQTDHINPLEWWKLHSDNYPTLVHLAQNYLAIPASSVPSELTFSIAKHTVSAVRNRIDGETARTSLCLKSWITNESFFNS
;
A
#
# COMPACT_ATOMS: atom_id res chain seq x y z
N ILE A 1 -10.35 -44.00 -8.51
CA ILE A 1 -10.77 -42.65 -8.07
C ILE A 1 -9.70 -41.67 -8.53
N THR A 2 -9.70 -41.38 -9.83
CA THR A 2 -8.84 -40.38 -10.48
C THR A 2 -9.69 -39.13 -10.62
N ARG A 3 -9.78 -38.36 -9.53
CA ARG A 3 -10.30 -37.00 -9.61
C ARG A 3 -9.14 -36.14 -10.09
N SER A 4 -9.33 -35.46 -11.21
CA SER A 4 -8.33 -34.60 -11.84
C SER A 4 -7.75 -33.62 -10.82
N LEU A 5 -6.44 -33.74 -10.57
CA LEU A 5 -5.63 -32.68 -9.99
C LEU A 5 -5.42 -31.63 -11.10
N GLU A 6 -6.48 -30.91 -11.45
CA GLU A 6 -6.40 -29.62 -12.15
C GLU A 6 -6.15 -28.49 -11.12
N GLU A 7 -5.32 -28.75 -10.11
CA GLU A 7 -4.75 -27.67 -9.33
C GLU A 7 -3.52 -27.15 -10.10
N ASP A 8 -3.55 -25.89 -10.48
CA ASP A 8 -2.39 -25.21 -11.07
C ASP A 8 -1.16 -25.46 -10.18
N PHE A 9 -0.16 -26.16 -10.72
CA PHE A 9 1.07 -26.43 -10.00
C PHE A 9 1.77 -25.11 -9.67
N LYS A 10 1.69 -24.71 -8.40
CA LYS A 10 2.35 -23.50 -7.90
C LYS A 10 3.81 -23.80 -7.56
N MET A 11 4.73 -23.11 -8.21
CA MET A 11 6.17 -23.19 -7.90
C MET A 11 6.49 -22.51 -6.57
N PRO A 12 7.48 -22.98 -5.79
CA PRO A 12 7.99 -22.25 -4.64
C PRO A 12 8.42 -20.82 -5.00
N LYS A 13 8.18 -19.86 -4.09
CA LYS A 13 8.71 -18.50 -4.19
C LYS A 13 9.95 -18.40 -3.30
N ILE A 14 10.95 -17.64 -3.74
CA ILE A 14 12.19 -17.43 -2.99
C ILE A 14 12.09 -16.08 -2.27
N ASP A 15 12.61 -16.02 -1.05
CA ASP A 15 12.81 -14.77 -0.32
C ASP A 15 13.82 -13.86 -1.04
N VAL A 16 13.56 -12.56 -1.07
CA VAL A 16 14.37 -11.56 -1.77
C VAL A 16 14.68 -10.43 -0.80
N PRO A 17 15.93 -10.31 -0.31
CA PRO A 17 16.28 -9.34 0.74
C PRO A 17 15.93 -7.88 0.42
N THR A 18 15.87 -7.52 -0.87
CA THR A 18 15.54 -6.18 -1.34
C THR A 18 14.04 -5.93 -1.55
N ARG A 19 13.18 -6.94 -1.36
CA ARG A 19 11.72 -6.84 -1.50
C ARG A 19 11.05 -7.18 -0.19
N TRP A 20 10.53 -6.17 0.48
CA TRP A 20 10.04 -6.26 1.86
C TRP A 20 8.92 -7.30 2.06
N ASN A 21 8.12 -7.59 1.03
CA ASN A 21 7.04 -8.57 1.11
C ASN A 21 7.43 -10.00 0.71
N SER A 22 8.65 -10.22 0.24
CA SER A 22 9.05 -11.51 -0.35
C SER A 22 9.04 -12.65 0.66
N THR A 23 9.42 -12.40 1.91
CA THR A 23 9.36 -13.41 2.99
C THR A 23 7.92 -13.87 3.24
N TYR A 24 6.96 -12.93 3.34
CA TYR A 24 5.55 -13.26 3.48
C TYR A 24 5.04 -14.09 2.29
N LEU A 25 5.34 -13.64 1.07
CA LEU A 25 4.93 -14.34 -0.16
C LEU A 25 5.54 -15.74 -0.28
N MET A 26 6.77 -15.94 0.21
CA MET A 26 7.41 -17.26 0.30
C MET A 26 6.64 -18.16 1.27
N LEU A 27 6.37 -17.69 2.49
CA LEU A 27 5.65 -18.47 3.51
C LEU A 27 4.21 -18.78 3.09
N GLN A 28 3.52 -17.79 2.50
CA GLN A 28 2.19 -17.98 1.91
C GLN A 28 2.23 -19.04 0.81
N ARG A 29 3.20 -18.98 -0.11
CA ARG A 29 3.36 -20.00 -1.15
C ARG A 29 3.65 -21.37 -0.55
N PHE A 30 4.50 -21.45 0.47
CA PHE A 30 4.80 -22.71 1.16
C PHE A 30 3.52 -23.33 1.77
N LYS A 31 2.64 -22.51 2.36
CA LYS A 31 1.34 -22.96 2.85
C LYS A 31 0.41 -23.45 1.73
N GLU A 32 0.40 -22.78 0.58
CA GLU A 32 -0.40 -23.18 -0.59
C GLU A 32 0.04 -24.54 -1.16
N ILE A 33 1.34 -24.86 -1.12
CA ILE A 33 1.89 -26.10 -1.69
C ILE A 33 2.03 -27.22 -0.65
N LYS A 34 1.47 -27.06 0.55
CA LYS A 34 1.66 -27.98 1.68
C LYS A 34 1.35 -29.44 1.34
N ILE A 35 0.28 -29.69 0.57
CA ILE A 35 -0.10 -31.04 0.15
C ILE A 35 1.04 -31.70 -0.65
N ILE A 36 1.66 -30.96 -1.56
CA ILE A 36 2.75 -31.45 -2.39
C ILE A 36 4.00 -31.70 -1.54
N THR A 37 4.32 -30.81 -0.60
CA THR A 37 5.48 -30.98 0.28
C THR A 37 5.30 -32.17 1.23
N ASP A 38 4.10 -32.38 1.77
CA ASP A 38 3.78 -33.55 2.60
C ASP A 38 3.94 -34.86 1.81
N ILE A 39 3.47 -34.90 0.55
CA ILE A 39 3.65 -36.06 -0.35
C ILE A 39 5.15 -36.30 -0.65
N LEU A 40 5.90 -35.23 -0.94
CA LEU A 40 7.33 -35.31 -1.24
C LEU A 40 8.11 -35.92 -0.07
N VAL A 41 7.85 -35.45 1.15
CA VAL A 41 8.51 -35.93 2.38
C VAL A 41 8.12 -37.38 2.68
N THR A 42 6.87 -37.77 2.41
CA THR A 42 6.42 -39.15 2.55
C THR A 42 7.16 -40.10 1.59
N LYS A 43 7.45 -39.65 0.37
CA LYS A 43 8.13 -40.45 -0.66
C LYS A 43 9.66 -40.50 -0.50
N HIS A 44 10.25 -39.54 0.20
CA HIS A 44 11.70 -39.37 0.31
C HIS A 44 12.11 -39.26 1.79
N GLN A 45 12.49 -40.39 2.40
CA GLN A 45 12.85 -40.47 3.83
C GLN A 45 13.96 -39.48 4.24
N ASN A 46 14.91 -39.20 3.34
CA ASN A 46 15.99 -38.24 3.58
C ASN A 46 15.51 -36.79 3.76
N LEU A 47 14.24 -36.49 3.48
CA LEU A 47 13.63 -35.18 3.70
C LEU A 47 12.91 -35.07 5.04
N GLN A 48 12.68 -36.17 5.76
CA GLN A 48 11.94 -36.15 7.03
C GLN A 48 12.66 -35.32 8.09
N ASP A 49 13.99 -35.43 8.16
CA ASP A 49 14.81 -34.73 9.16
C ASP A 49 14.89 -33.22 8.96
N ILE A 50 14.63 -32.74 7.73
CA ILE A 50 14.64 -31.32 7.39
C ILE A 50 13.24 -30.75 7.22
N TYR A 51 12.20 -31.59 7.35
CA TYR A 51 10.82 -31.14 7.21
C TYR A 51 10.33 -30.53 8.52
N LEU A 52 9.46 -29.53 8.38
CA LEU A 52 9.00 -28.76 9.52
C LEU A 52 8.14 -29.64 10.44
N THR A 53 8.47 -29.57 11.72
CA THR A 53 7.64 -30.08 12.79
C THR A 53 6.35 -29.28 12.92
N TYR A 54 5.39 -29.84 13.65
CA TYR A 54 4.15 -29.12 13.98
C TYR A 54 4.42 -27.81 14.73
N ALA A 55 5.40 -27.79 15.64
CA ALA A 55 5.78 -26.60 16.38
C ALA A 55 6.36 -25.52 15.46
N GLU A 56 7.22 -25.88 14.51
CA GLU A 56 7.78 -24.96 13.53
C GLU A 56 6.72 -24.42 12.57
N HIS A 57 5.74 -25.24 12.19
CA HIS A 57 4.58 -24.76 11.42
C HIS A 57 3.77 -23.68 12.17
N ASN A 58 3.62 -23.79 13.49
CA ASN A 58 2.97 -22.75 14.29
C ASN A 58 3.81 -21.47 14.34
N ILE A 59 5.13 -21.58 14.47
CA ILE A 59 6.05 -20.43 14.39
C ILE A 59 5.93 -19.71 13.04
N LEU A 60 5.82 -20.46 11.93
CA LEU A 60 5.60 -19.88 10.62
C LEU A 60 4.24 -19.18 10.51
N GLN A 61 3.19 -19.76 11.10
CA GLN A 61 1.86 -19.15 11.11
C GLN A 61 1.85 -17.84 11.90
N ASP A 62 2.43 -17.82 13.09
CA ASP A 62 2.57 -16.62 13.92
C ASP A 62 3.37 -15.52 13.20
N THR A 63 4.42 -15.91 12.48
CA THR A 63 5.20 -15.00 11.62
C THR A 63 4.33 -14.42 10.50
N MET A 64 3.57 -15.27 9.81
CA MET A 64 2.67 -14.84 8.74
C MET A 64 1.58 -13.89 9.23
N ASP A 65 1.05 -14.11 10.43
CA ASP A 65 0.02 -13.26 11.02
C ASP A 65 0.56 -11.84 11.32
N ILE A 66 1.85 -11.72 11.66
CA ILE A 66 2.52 -10.42 11.77
C ILE A 66 2.70 -9.78 10.39
N LEU A 67 3.21 -10.54 9.41
CA LEU A 67 3.64 -10.01 8.12
C LEU A 67 2.49 -9.75 7.14
N HIS A 68 1.35 -10.42 7.27
CA HIS A 68 0.23 -10.30 6.32
C HIS A 68 -0.30 -8.87 6.19
N PRO A 69 -0.66 -8.14 7.28
CA PRO A 69 -1.09 -6.74 7.13
C PRO A 69 -0.02 -5.81 6.56
N ILE A 70 1.26 -6.14 6.72
CA ILE A 70 2.37 -5.38 6.14
C ILE A 70 2.43 -5.62 4.62
N ASN A 71 2.19 -6.86 4.17
CA ASN A 71 2.03 -7.14 2.75
C ASN A 71 0.86 -6.35 2.16
N ASP A 72 -0.32 -6.40 2.80
CA ASP A 72 -1.51 -5.69 2.34
C ASP A 72 -1.27 -4.17 2.26
N ALA A 73 -0.63 -3.60 3.29
CA ALA A 73 -0.24 -2.20 3.31
C ALA A 73 0.74 -1.86 2.16
N THR A 74 1.70 -2.75 1.90
CA THR A 74 2.68 -2.56 0.82
C THR A 74 1.98 -2.57 -0.54
N GLU A 75 1.08 -3.53 -0.79
CA GLU A 75 0.32 -3.62 -2.03
C GLU A 75 -0.59 -2.40 -2.22
N LEU A 76 -1.32 -2.01 -1.17
CA LEU A 76 -2.21 -0.85 -1.17
C LEU A 76 -1.46 0.44 -1.51
N LEU A 77 -0.36 0.74 -0.81
CA LEU A 77 0.42 1.97 -0.99
C LEU A 77 1.35 1.95 -2.23
N SER A 78 1.50 0.79 -2.87
CA SER A 78 2.19 0.63 -4.16
C SER A 78 1.27 0.81 -5.37
N GLY A 79 -0.03 1.01 -5.13
CA GLY A 79 -1.01 1.27 -6.17
C GLY A 79 -0.71 2.53 -6.99
N SER A 80 -1.17 2.52 -8.24
CA SER A 80 -1.06 3.67 -9.16
C SER A 80 -2.37 4.02 -9.86
N ALA A 81 -3.38 3.15 -9.78
CA ALA A 81 -4.70 3.36 -10.37
C ALA A 81 -5.65 4.18 -9.47
N TYR A 82 -5.25 4.47 -8.23
CA TYR A 82 -6.03 5.19 -7.24
C TYR A 82 -5.13 6.07 -6.36
N PRO A 83 -5.66 7.14 -5.75
CA PRO A 83 -4.93 7.93 -4.77
C PRO A 83 -4.43 7.09 -3.60
N THR A 84 -3.13 7.13 -3.32
CA THR A 84 -2.53 6.34 -2.23
C THR A 84 -2.03 7.20 -1.06
N LEU A 85 -1.66 8.47 -1.30
CA LEU A 85 -1.05 9.29 -0.26
C LEU A 85 -2.01 9.61 0.90
N GLY A 86 -3.32 9.71 0.62
CA GLY A 86 -4.36 9.91 1.64
C GLY A 86 -4.57 8.70 2.56
N ASP A 87 -4.11 7.51 2.16
CA ASP A 87 -4.26 6.27 2.94
C ASP A 87 -3.08 6.03 3.91
N VAL A 88 -1.92 6.67 3.67
CA VAL A 88 -0.67 6.44 4.41
C VAL A 88 -0.84 6.52 5.93
N ARG A 89 -1.56 7.54 6.41
CA ARG A 89 -1.75 7.76 7.86
C ARG A 89 -2.57 6.65 8.49
N ILE A 90 -3.70 6.29 7.89
CA ILE A 90 -4.56 5.21 8.41
C ILE A 90 -3.83 3.87 8.36
N VAL A 91 -3.11 3.60 7.29
CA VAL A 91 -2.31 2.37 7.15
C VAL A 91 -1.28 2.28 8.26
N MET A 92 -0.47 3.32 8.46
CA MET A 92 0.55 3.36 9.51
C MET A 92 -0.05 3.19 10.92
N MET A 93 -1.15 3.88 11.24
CA MET A 93 -1.83 3.70 12.53
C MET A 93 -2.33 2.27 12.72
N SER A 94 -2.90 1.68 11.68
CA SER A 94 -3.42 0.30 11.70
C SER A 94 -2.30 -0.72 11.88
N LEU A 95 -1.16 -0.51 11.20
CA LEU A 95 0.03 -1.32 11.35
C LEU A 95 0.62 -1.23 12.76
N LEU A 96 0.76 -0.02 13.31
CA LEU A 96 1.27 0.17 14.67
C LEU A 96 0.37 -0.54 15.70
N ALA A 97 -0.96 -0.39 15.59
CA ALA A 97 -1.90 -1.08 16.47
C ALA A 97 -1.86 -2.61 16.33
N HIS A 98 -1.66 -3.13 15.11
CA HIS A 98 -1.47 -4.55 14.86
C HIS A 98 -0.18 -5.09 15.49
N LEU A 99 0.92 -4.35 15.33
CA LEU A 99 2.23 -4.73 15.88
C LEU A 99 2.25 -4.63 17.42
N ASP A 100 1.56 -3.66 18.00
CA ASP A 100 1.35 -3.56 19.44
C ASP A 100 0.69 -4.82 20.00
N ARG A 101 -0.39 -5.26 19.36
CA ARG A 101 -1.10 -6.48 19.76
C ARG A 101 -0.21 -7.72 19.65
N ASN A 102 0.56 -7.85 18.58
CA ASN A 102 1.45 -8.99 18.35
C ASN A 102 2.77 -8.92 19.13
N SER A 103 3.03 -7.83 19.85
CA SER A 103 4.19 -7.72 20.76
C SER A 103 3.94 -8.35 22.14
N ILE A 104 2.73 -8.86 22.37
CA ILE A 104 2.28 -9.52 23.60
C ILE A 104 2.55 -11.03 23.49
N GLU A 105 3.35 -11.58 24.40
CA GLU A 105 3.80 -13.00 24.34
C GLU A 105 2.66 -14.02 24.42
N SER A 106 1.56 -13.67 25.11
CA SER A 106 0.37 -14.54 25.16
C SER A 106 -0.44 -14.54 23.87
N VAL A 107 -0.18 -13.60 22.96
CA VAL A 107 -0.90 -13.45 21.69
C VAL A 107 -0.14 -14.08 20.53
N ASN A 108 1.18 -13.91 20.48
CA ASN A 108 2.01 -14.36 19.36
C ASN A 108 3.39 -14.80 19.87
N SER A 109 3.91 -15.94 19.41
CA SER A 109 5.24 -16.42 19.83
C SER A 109 6.41 -15.63 19.24
N GLN A 110 6.18 -14.88 18.16
CA GLN A 110 7.17 -14.15 17.38
C GLN A 110 7.22 -12.66 17.73
N VAL A 111 7.09 -12.34 19.03
CA VAL A 111 7.00 -10.96 19.53
C VAL A 111 8.16 -10.06 19.08
N GLU A 112 9.37 -10.60 18.93
CA GLU A 112 10.52 -9.77 18.54
C GLU A 112 10.46 -9.32 17.08
N ILE A 113 9.81 -10.09 16.21
CA ILE A 113 9.53 -9.64 14.83
C ILE A 113 8.61 -8.43 14.89
N ALA A 114 7.52 -8.52 15.66
CA ALA A 114 6.57 -7.42 15.82
C ALA A 114 7.23 -6.17 16.41
N ARG A 115 8.02 -6.31 17.49
CA ARG A 115 8.73 -5.21 18.15
C ARG A 115 9.72 -4.53 17.21
N THR A 116 10.52 -5.31 16.48
CA THR A 116 11.52 -4.77 15.55
C THR A 116 10.89 -3.95 14.44
N ILE A 117 9.82 -4.48 13.83
CA ILE A 117 9.09 -3.78 12.77
C ILE A 117 8.44 -2.51 13.34
N LYS A 118 7.82 -2.61 14.51
CA LYS A 118 7.18 -1.47 15.19
C LYS A 118 8.18 -0.34 15.42
N THR A 119 9.32 -0.62 16.04
CA THR A 119 10.36 0.37 16.29
C THR A 119 10.79 1.05 15.00
N LYS A 120 10.89 0.29 13.90
CA LYS A 120 11.25 0.87 12.61
C LYS A 120 10.16 1.80 12.06
N LEU A 121 8.89 1.43 12.16
CA LEU A 121 7.77 2.28 11.73
C LEU A 121 7.64 3.54 12.60
N GLU A 122 7.89 3.46 13.90
CA GLU A 122 7.90 4.62 14.81
C GLU A 122 8.98 5.64 14.45
N VAL A 123 10.13 5.19 13.95
CA VAL A 123 11.18 6.09 13.41
C VAL A 123 10.72 6.83 12.16
N TYR A 124 9.92 6.18 11.30
CA TYR A 124 9.43 6.78 10.06
C TYR A 124 8.20 7.67 10.26
N TRP A 125 7.38 7.39 11.27
CA TRP A 125 6.15 8.14 11.55
C TRP A 125 6.34 9.67 11.60
N PRO A 126 7.30 10.23 12.37
CA PRO A 126 7.51 11.68 12.41
C PRO A 126 8.13 12.27 11.13
N LEU A 127 8.62 11.44 10.20
CA LEU A 127 9.20 11.87 8.92
C LEU A 127 8.16 12.00 7.81
N LEU A 128 6.90 11.63 8.08
CA LEU A 128 5.81 11.82 7.13
C LEU A 128 5.63 13.30 6.80
N ARG A 129 5.70 13.62 5.51
CA ARG A 129 5.60 15.00 5.02
C ARG A 129 4.21 15.58 5.26
N GLU A 130 4.12 16.90 5.36
CA GLU A 130 2.84 17.64 5.42
C GLU A 130 1.90 17.29 4.26
N SER A 131 2.44 16.93 3.09
CA SER A 131 1.64 16.46 1.95
C SER A 131 0.77 15.24 2.29
N SER A 132 1.23 14.34 3.15
CA SER A 132 0.43 13.20 3.63
C SER A 132 -0.75 13.65 4.50
N ILE A 133 -0.55 14.66 5.34
CA ILE A 133 -1.60 15.25 6.20
C ILE A 133 -2.66 15.88 5.31
N ILE A 134 -2.24 16.70 4.35
CA ILE A 134 -3.14 17.40 3.42
C ILE A 134 -3.93 16.39 2.58
N ALA A 135 -3.26 15.41 1.98
CA ALA A 135 -3.91 14.36 1.20
C ALA A 135 -4.93 13.57 2.04
N THR A 136 -4.60 13.23 3.29
CA THR A 136 -5.52 12.52 4.21
C THR A 136 -6.76 13.38 4.53
N LEU A 137 -6.59 14.68 4.77
CA LEU A 137 -7.70 15.59 5.05
C LEU A 137 -8.61 15.82 3.84
N LEU A 138 -8.03 15.83 2.64
CA LEU A 138 -8.74 16.00 1.38
C LEU A 138 -9.38 14.69 0.90
N ASP A 139 -9.00 13.53 1.42
CA ASP A 139 -9.64 12.27 1.06
C ASP A 139 -11.03 12.19 1.71
N PRO A 140 -12.11 12.08 0.91
CA PRO A 140 -13.48 12.06 1.43
C PRO A 140 -13.80 10.82 2.27
N ARG A 141 -13.01 9.74 2.16
CA ARG A 141 -13.19 8.47 2.88
C ARG A 141 -12.63 8.56 4.31
N THR A 142 -11.47 9.19 4.46
CA THR A 142 -10.62 9.07 5.67
C THR A 142 -10.60 10.33 6.55
N LYS A 143 -10.84 11.53 5.97
CA LYS A 143 -11.06 12.85 6.61
C LYS A 143 -10.40 13.04 7.99
N LEU A 144 -11.13 13.63 8.97
CA LEU A 144 -10.64 13.87 10.33
C LEU A 144 -10.59 12.60 11.21
N SER A 145 -11.22 11.50 10.77
CA SER A 145 -11.14 10.22 11.49
C SER A 145 -9.72 9.66 11.58
N ALA A 146 -8.84 10.02 10.63
CA ALA A 146 -7.42 9.68 10.70
C ALA A 146 -6.65 10.47 11.79
N PHE A 147 -7.27 11.47 12.44
CA PHE A 147 -6.63 12.36 13.41
C PHE A 147 -7.35 12.33 14.77
N ILE A 148 -7.97 11.20 15.17
CA ILE A 148 -8.73 11.10 16.44
C ILE A 148 -7.83 11.25 17.67
N HIS A 149 -6.57 10.81 17.58
CA HIS A 149 -5.57 10.87 18.66
C HIS A 149 -4.38 11.78 18.33
N ASP A 150 -4.40 12.41 17.16
CA ASP A 150 -3.33 13.26 16.62
C ASP A 150 -3.80 14.72 16.61
N ASP A 151 -2.88 15.69 16.59
CA ASP A 151 -3.20 17.12 16.71
C ASP A 151 -4.03 17.63 15.51
N GLN A 152 -5.35 17.46 15.58
CA GLN A 152 -6.29 17.99 14.59
C GLN A 152 -6.07 19.49 14.35
N SER A 153 -5.63 20.21 15.36
CA SER A 153 -5.32 21.65 15.26
C SER A 153 -4.16 21.87 14.30
N HIS A 154 -3.09 21.09 14.43
CA HIS A 154 -1.96 21.13 13.51
C HIS A 154 -2.35 20.72 12.08
N ALA A 155 -3.11 19.64 11.93
CA ALA A 155 -3.58 19.18 10.62
C ALA A 155 -4.44 20.26 9.93
N ARG A 156 -5.35 20.88 10.68
CA ARG A 156 -6.15 22.01 10.20
C ARG A 156 -5.28 23.21 9.84
N PHE A 157 -4.32 23.56 10.70
CA PHE A 157 -3.41 24.67 10.44
C PHE A 157 -2.66 24.50 9.12
N ILE A 158 -2.12 23.31 8.84
CA ILE A 158 -1.42 23.01 7.58
C ILE A 158 -2.36 23.20 6.38
N LEU A 159 -3.56 22.62 6.43
CA LEU A 159 -4.51 22.74 5.31
C LEU A 159 -4.93 24.19 5.08
N GLN A 160 -5.18 24.94 6.15
CA GLN A 160 -5.55 26.36 6.06
C GLN A 160 -4.42 27.17 5.43
N LYS A 161 -3.17 26.97 5.88
CA LYS A 161 -2.00 27.64 5.31
C LYS A 161 -1.91 27.44 3.80
N VAL A 162 -2.03 26.20 3.32
CA VAL A 162 -1.97 25.89 1.89
C VAL A 162 -3.19 26.43 1.14
N TYR A 163 -4.37 26.43 1.77
CA TYR A 163 -5.57 27.01 1.18
C TYR A 163 -5.41 28.52 0.96
N ASP A 164 -4.86 29.24 1.94
CA ASP A 164 -4.65 30.69 1.87
C ASP A 164 -3.62 31.06 0.79
N GLU A 165 -2.58 30.23 0.59
CA GLU A 165 -1.61 30.39 -0.51
C GLU A 165 -2.26 30.27 -1.89
N TYR A 166 -3.27 29.42 -2.06
CA TYR A 166 -3.97 29.20 -3.32
C TYR A 166 -5.11 30.20 -3.58
N ASN A 167 -5.63 30.87 -2.54
CA ASN A 167 -6.74 31.81 -2.68
C ASN A 167 -6.58 33.01 -1.73
N PRO A 168 -5.60 33.91 -2.02
CA PRO A 168 -5.27 35.03 -1.13
C PRO A 168 -6.41 36.04 -0.97
N ASP A 169 -7.38 36.05 -1.90
CA ASP A 169 -8.46 37.05 -1.96
C ASP A 169 -9.77 36.61 -1.29
N ASN A 170 -9.90 35.36 -0.83
CA ASN A 170 -11.18 34.81 -0.36
C ASN A 170 -11.17 34.36 1.12
N ILE A 171 -11.45 35.33 2.00
CA ILE A 171 -11.32 35.22 3.46
C ILE A 171 -12.46 34.42 4.14
N GLN A 172 -13.55 34.05 3.44
CA GLN A 172 -14.79 33.62 4.11
C GLN A 172 -15.15 32.12 4.07
N ILE A 173 -14.58 31.31 3.17
CA ILE A 173 -14.94 29.88 3.12
C ILE A 173 -13.90 29.07 3.88
N SER A 174 -14.21 28.74 5.14
CA SER A 174 -13.40 27.80 5.92
C SER A 174 -13.39 26.42 5.23
N PRO A 175 -12.22 25.85 4.91
CA PRO A 175 -12.11 24.54 4.25
C PRO A 175 -12.66 23.41 5.11
N PHE A 176 -12.89 23.65 6.41
CA PHE A 176 -13.33 22.66 7.39
C PHE A 176 -14.84 22.37 7.39
N ARG A 177 -15.68 23.17 6.70
CA ARG A 177 -17.14 22.89 6.60
C ARG A 177 -17.41 21.49 6.01
N LEU A 178 -16.50 20.96 5.19
CA LEU A 178 -16.59 19.64 4.57
C LEU A 178 -16.04 18.48 5.41
N ILE A 179 -15.12 18.76 6.35
CA ILE A 179 -14.26 17.73 6.94
C ILE A 179 -14.92 17.08 8.18
N THR A 180 -16.11 17.55 8.57
CA THR A 180 -16.83 17.09 9.78
C THR A 180 -17.80 15.95 9.48
N VAL A 181 -17.36 14.92 8.74
CA VAL A 181 -18.12 13.66 8.60
C VAL A 181 -17.34 12.57 9.32
N ARG A 182 -17.92 12.03 10.40
CA ARG A 182 -17.35 10.91 11.16
C ARG A 182 -17.58 9.62 10.37
N SER A 183 -16.54 9.03 9.77
CA SER A 183 -16.55 7.65 9.28
C SER A 183 -15.66 6.79 10.18
N THR A 184 -16.11 5.56 10.47
CA THR A 184 -15.32 4.57 11.22
C THR A 184 -14.48 3.73 10.25
N PHE A 185 -13.34 3.21 10.69
CA PHE A 185 -12.42 2.39 9.89
C PHE A 185 -13.10 1.21 9.15
N ARG A 186 -14.11 0.59 9.77
CA ARG A 186 -14.90 -0.49 9.16
C ARG A 186 -15.78 -0.02 8.00
N ALA A 187 -16.20 1.24 7.99
CA ALA A 187 -16.90 1.85 6.87
C ALA A 187 -15.93 2.16 5.72
N ILE A 188 -14.67 2.52 6.00
CA ILE A 188 -13.66 2.85 4.98
C ILE A 188 -13.34 1.64 4.09
N ILE A 189 -13.19 0.46 4.69
CA ILE A 189 -13.01 -0.82 3.96
C ILE A 189 -14.28 -1.24 3.21
N GLN A 190 -15.46 -0.72 3.59
CA GLN A 190 -16.71 -0.95 2.87
C GLN A 190 -17.03 0.16 1.82
N THR A 191 -16.29 1.27 1.81
CA THR A 191 -16.39 2.33 0.79
C THR A 191 -15.50 2.04 -0.43
N ASP A 192 -15.40 0.77 -0.82
CA ASP A 192 -14.65 0.27 -1.99
C ASP A 192 -15.07 0.89 -3.34
N HIS A 193 -16.04 1.80 -3.35
CA HIS A 193 -16.66 2.34 -4.57
C HIS A 193 -16.53 3.86 -4.75
N ILE A 194 -15.93 4.59 -3.80
CA ILE A 194 -15.77 6.05 -3.95
C ILE A 194 -14.33 6.37 -4.32
N ASN A 195 -14.10 6.63 -5.60
CA ASN A 195 -12.85 7.23 -6.05
C ASN A 195 -12.77 8.68 -5.53
N PRO A 196 -11.77 9.03 -4.69
CA PRO A 196 -11.63 10.39 -4.16
C PRO A 196 -11.63 11.48 -5.23
N LEU A 197 -10.99 11.21 -6.38
CA LEU A 197 -10.89 12.18 -7.47
C LEU A 197 -12.24 12.40 -8.17
N GLU A 198 -13.03 11.35 -8.35
CA GLU A 198 -14.38 11.46 -8.90
C GLU A 198 -15.31 12.22 -7.94
N TRP A 199 -15.18 11.96 -6.64
CA TRP A 199 -15.94 12.68 -5.63
C TRP A 199 -15.67 14.19 -5.70
N TRP A 200 -14.40 14.59 -5.80
CA TRP A 200 -14.03 16.00 -5.95
C TRP A 200 -14.48 16.60 -7.28
N LYS A 201 -14.48 15.83 -8.37
CA LYS A 201 -15.01 16.27 -9.67
C LYS A 201 -16.50 16.61 -9.59
N LEU A 202 -17.28 15.83 -8.85
CA LEU A 202 -18.72 16.09 -8.64
C LEU A 202 -19.00 17.30 -7.74
N HIS A 203 -18.04 17.68 -6.88
CA HIS A 203 -18.18 18.78 -5.94
C HIS A 203 -17.39 20.03 -6.35
N SER A 204 -17.01 20.13 -7.64
CA SER A 204 -16.22 21.25 -8.20
C SER A 204 -16.84 22.61 -7.93
N ASP A 205 -18.13 22.71 -8.16
CA ASP A 205 -18.86 23.98 -8.17
C ASP A 205 -19.00 24.57 -6.76
N ASN A 206 -19.06 23.69 -5.75
CA ASN A 206 -19.20 24.07 -4.35
C ASN A 206 -17.85 24.46 -3.73
N TYR A 207 -16.73 23.92 -4.23
CA TYR A 207 -15.42 24.03 -3.58
C TYR A 207 -14.26 24.19 -4.59
N PRO A 208 -14.24 25.25 -5.41
CA PRO A 208 -13.31 25.39 -6.53
C PRO A 208 -11.84 25.33 -6.11
N THR A 209 -11.47 25.95 -4.98
CA THR A 209 -10.09 25.94 -4.48
C THR A 209 -9.69 24.56 -3.90
N LEU A 210 -10.58 23.90 -3.16
CA LEU A 210 -10.27 22.59 -2.55
C LEU A 210 -10.14 21.48 -3.59
N VAL A 211 -10.90 21.56 -4.68
CA VAL A 211 -10.82 20.58 -5.78
C VAL A 211 -9.43 20.61 -6.41
N HIS A 212 -8.87 21.80 -6.61
CA HIS A 212 -7.53 21.94 -7.16
C HIS A 212 -6.45 21.41 -6.19
N LEU A 213 -6.59 21.69 -4.89
CA LEU A 213 -5.73 21.08 -3.87
C LEU A 213 -5.86 19.55 -3.85
N ALA A 214 -7.08 19.04 -3.90
CA ALA A 214 -7.33 17.61 -3.88
C ALA A 214 -6.69 16.92 -5.10
N GLN A 215 -6.84 17.49 -6.30
CA GLN A 215 -6.17 17.00 -7.51
C GLN A 215 -4.64 16.98 -7.36
N ASN A 216 -4.05 18.02 -6.78
CA ASN A 216 -2.59 18.13 -6.64
C ASN A 216 -2.04 17.15 -5.59
N TYR A 217 -2.69 17.02 -4.43
CA TYR A 217 -2.17 16.22 -3.31
C TYR A 217 -2.58 14.74 -3.36
N LEU A 218 -3.79 14.41 -3.82
CA LEU A 218 -4.24 13.02 -3.94
C LEU A 218 -3.56 12.29 -5.11
N ALA A 219 -3.10 13.02 -6.13
CA ALA A 219 -2.34 12.45 -7.24
C ALA A 219 -0.90 12.07 -6.89
N ILE A 220 -0.39 12.47 -5.72
CA ILE A 220 0.95 12.09 -5.29
C ILE A 220 0.94 10.60 -4.90
N PRO A 221 1.81 9.76 -5.49
CA PRO A 221 1.94 8.38 -5.05
C PRO A 221 2.61 8.30 -3.67
N ALA A 222 2.18 7.34 -2.85
CA ALA A 222 2.75 7.11 -1.53
C ALA A 222 4.14 6.44 -1.58
N SER A 223 4.43 5.74 -2.68
CA SER A 223 5.66 4.99 -2.88
C SER A 223 6.32 5.29 -4.24
N SER A 224 7.60 4.95 -4.38
CA SER A 224 8.32 4.94 -5.65
C SER A 224 8.04 3.71 -6.51
N VAL A 225 7.25 2.74 -6.01
CA VAL A 225 7.01 1.47 -6.71
C VAL A 225 6.44 1.65 -8.13
N PRO A 226 5.49 2.57 -8.39
CA PRO A 226 5.00 2.81 -9.75
C PRO A 226 6.11 3.27 -10.73
N SER A 227 7.05 4.09 -10.27
CA SER A 227 8.16 4.53 -11.12
C SER A 227 9.18 3.41 -11.31
N GLU A 228 9.48 2.63 -10.26
CA GLU A 228 10.35 1.44 -10.35
C GLU A 228 9.80 0.37 -11.29
N LEU A 229 8.48 0.13 -11.29
CA LEU A 229 7.83 -0.76 -12.24
C LEU A 229 8.01 -0.27 -13.67
N THR A 230 7.82 1.03 -13.90
CA THR A 230 8.04 1.66 -15.20
C THR A 230 9.49 1.51 -15.67
N PHE A 231 10.46 1.73 -14.78
CA PHE A 231 11.89 1.55 -15.07
C PHE A 231 12.29 0.08 -15.26
N SER A 232 11.63 -0.86 -14.57
CA SER A 232 11.84 -2.30 -14.78
C SER A 232 11.33 -2.75 -16.16
N ILE A 233 10.13 -2.31 -16.55
CA ILE A 233 9.59 -2.52 -17.90
C ILE A 233 10.50 -1.86 -18.95
N ALA A 234 11.03 -0.67 -18.65
CA ALA A 234 12.00 0.00 -19.50
C ALA A 234 13.25 -0.85 -19.72
N LYS A 235 13.80 -1.46 -18.67
CA LYS A 235 14.97 -2.34 -18.77
C LYS A 235 14.74 -3.55 -19.68
N HIS A 236 13.53 -4.10 -19.70
CA HIS A 236 13.17 -5.18 -20.64
C HIS A 236 12.96 -4.68 -22.07
N THR A 237 12.46 -3.45 -22.24
CA THR A 237 12.24 -2.81 -23.55
C THR A 237 13.58 -2.37 -24.18
N VAL A 238 14.49 -1.87 -23.33
CA VAL A 238 15.89 -1.51 -23.62
C VAL A 238 16.78 -2.67 -23.18
N SER A 239 16.59 -3.84 -23.79
CA SER A 239 17.43 -5.01 -23.48
C SER A 239 18.83 -4.88 -24.08
N ALA A 240 19.77 -5.69 -23.58
CA ALA A 240 21.15 -5.80 -24.07
C ALA A 240 21.29 -6.15 -25.58
N VAL A 241 20.18 -6.46 -26.26
CA VAL A 241 20.12 -6.78 -27.69
C VAL A 241 19.77 -5.55 -28.55
N ARG A 242 19.25 -4.47 -27.94
CA ARG A 242 18.97 -3.16 -28.55
C ARG A 242 19.82 -2.04 -27.91
N ASN A 243 21.14 -2.22 -27.87
CA ASN A 243 22.11 -1.28 -27.24
C ASN A 243 22.32 0.06 -27.97
N ARG A 244 21.44 0.45 -28.90
CA ARG A 244 21.59 1.64 -29.75
C ARG A 244 20.42 2.62 -29.65
N ILE A 245 19.54 2.45 -28.67
CA ILE A 245 18.47 3.41 -28.43
C ILE A 245 19.06 4.59 -27.67
N ASP A 246 19.01 5.76 -28.29
CA ASP A 246 19.39 7.01 -27.63
C ASP A 246 18.48 7.28 -26.41
N GLY A 247 19.03 7.93 -25.39
CA GLY A 247 18.31 8.19 -24.13
C GLY A 247 16.97 8.91 -24.33
N GLU A 248 16.90 9.81 -25.31
CA GLU A 248 15.68 10.54 -25.62
C GLU A 248 14.63 9.66 -26.30
N THR A 249 15.06 8.75 -27.19
CA THR A 249 14.16 7.79 -27.84
C THR A 249 13.60 6.77 -26.84
N ALA A 250 14.42 6.34 -25.86
CA ALA A 250 13.97 5.47 -24.78
C ALA A 250 12.92 6.17 -23.90
N ARG A 251 13.15 7.45 -23.55
CA ARG A 251 12.22 8.28 -22.79
C ARG A 251 10.89 8.45 -23.52
N THR A 252 10.92 8.85 -24.80
CA THR A 252 9.70 9.04 -25.61
C THR A 252 8.92 7.73 -25.76
N SER A 253 9.60 6.60 -25.95
CA SER A 253 8.92 5.30 -26.03
C SER A 253 8.24 4.90 -24.72
N LEU A 254 8.84 5.23 -23.57
CA LEU A 254 8.24 4.97 -22.25
C LEU A 254 7.02 5.87 -21.98
N CYS A 255 7.15 7.16 -22.29
CA CYS A 255 6.04 8.11 -22.18
C CYS A 255 4.88 7.70 -23.09
N LEU A 256 5.16 7.38 -24.36
CA LEU A 256 4.14 6.96 -25.32
C LEU A 256 3.42 5.68 -24.86
N LYS A 257 4.16 4.69 -24.35
CA LYS A 257 3.55 3.47 -23.81
C LYS A 257 2.66 3.76 -22.60
N SER A 258 3.11 4.60 -21.67
CA SER A 258 2.31 5.04 -20.51
C SER A 258 1.03 5.75 -20.97
N TRP A 259 1.13 6.68 -21.91
CA TRP A 259 -0.01 7.43 -22.44
C TRP A 259 -1.02 6.54 -23.16
N ILE A 260 -0.58 5.63 -24.03
CA ILE A 260 -1.48 4.69 -24.73
C ILE A 260 -2.23 3.81 -23.72
N THR A 261 -1.54 3.34 -22.68
CA THR A 261 -2.16 2.47 -21.65
C THR A 261 -3.17 3.24 -20.80
N ASN A 262 -2.94 4.55 -20.58
CA ASN A 262 -3.87 5.42 -19.85
C ASN A 262 -5.02 5.95 -20.74
N GLU A 263 -4.81 6.17 -22.05
CA GLU A 263 -5.87 6.60 -22.97
C GLU A 263 -6.96 5.53 -23.18
N SER A 264 -6.61 4.24 -23.12
CA SER A 264 -7.62 3.17 -23.11
C SER A 264 -8.52 3.17 -21.88
N PHE A 265 -8.14 3.87 -20.80
CA PHE A 265 -8.96 4.08 -19.61
C PHE A 265 -9.83 5.34 -19.68
N PHE A 266 -9.49 6.32 -20.54
CA PHE A 266 -10.29 7.55 -20.72
C PHE A 266 -11.35 7.43 -21.82
N ASN A 267 -11.28 6.38 -22.66
CA ASN A 267 -12.21 6.13 -23.77
C ASN A 267 -13.17 4.94 -23.53
N SER A 268 -13.33 4.48 -22.28
CA SER A 268 -14.29 3.42 -21.90
C SER A 268 -15.22 3.86 -20.78
#